data_AF-A0A1Y4HGM3-F1
#
_entry.id   AF-A0A1Y4HGM3-F1
#
_cell.length_a   1.000
_cell.length_b   1.000
_cell.length_c   1.000
_cell.angle_alpha   90.00
_cell.angle_beta   90.00
_cell.angle_gamma   90.00
#
_symmetry.space_group_name_H-M   'P 1'
#
loop_
_entity.id
_entity.type
_entity.pdbx_description
1 polymer ?
#
loop_
_entity_poly.entity_id
_entity_poly.type
_entity_poly.pdbx_seq_one_letter_code
_entity_poly.pdbx_strand_id
1 'polypeptide(L)'
;MAWKKVTLNINGLSVEAQAPEIISASRSTDIPAFYADWFFHRLEAGYSVWNNPFNGMKSYVSFQNTRFIVFWSKNPKPLLPYLPVLKEKGIGCYVQFTLNDYEEDGLETGIPPLEERIGTFKALSEILGKEAVIWRFDPLILTDGISIDTLLKKIERIGTEIHGCTEKLVFSFADIATYRRVKANMDGSGIPYREWDRQSMEELAGRLSRLNRDKGWRLELATCGENLDLGRYRISRNRCIDGDLIARLAWKDRELMSAMGICVQEQPGPDFDMNALPYGAVLLPGNRYFISNHRKDPGQRTACGCMVSKDIGEYNTCPHLCEYCYANASKRAATDNWKMHLKHPTGETITGK
;
A
#
# COMPACT_ATOMS: atom_id res chain seq x y z
N MET A 1 13.67 15.41 -3.42
CA MET A 1 13.18 16.46 -2.51
C MET A 1 13.83 16.27 -1.16
N ALA A 2 14.27 17.35 -0.51
CA ALA A 2 14.68 17.29 0.88
C ALA A 2 13.44 17.53 1.75
N TRP A 3 13.12 16.58 2.64
CA TRP A 3 12.13 16.82 3.69
C TRP A 3 12.56 18.00 4.55
N LYS A 4 11.58 18.71 5.14
CA LYS A 4 11.89 19.64 6.24
C LYS A 4 12.68 18.86 7.28
N LYS A 5 13.71 19.49 7.83
CA LYS A 5 14.54 18.91 8.87
C LYS A 5 14.25 19.57 10.19
N VAL A 6 14.27 18.77 11.25
CA VAL A 6 14.11 19.22 12.63
C VAL A 6 15.28 18.68 13.46
N THR A 7 15.61 19.38 14.55
CA THR A 7 16.61 18.90 15.50
C THR A 7 15.90 18.17 16.62
N LEU A 8 16.23 16.90 16.82
CA LEU A 8 15.77 16.09 17.95
C LEU A 8 16.84 16.08 19.04
N ASN A 9 16.42 16.05 20.30
CA ASN A 9 17.30 15.77 21.43
C ASN A 9 17.09 14.32 21.87
N ILE A 10 18.07 13.46 21.59
CA ILE A 10 18.05 12.04 21.95
C ILE A 10 19.16 11.81 22.98
N ASN A 11 18.76 11.54 24.22
CA ASN A 11 19.70 11.28 25.33
C ASN A 11 20.77 12.39 25.51
N GLY A 12 20.39 13.66 25.31
CA GLY A 12 21.30 14.80 25.41
C GLY A 12 22.08 15.13 24.13
N LEU A 13 21.95 14.30 23.08
CA LEU A 13 22.59 14.53 21.79
C LEU A 13 21.61 15.19 20.81
N SER A 14 22.05 16.28 20.17
CA SER A 14 21.30 16.91 19.09
C SER A 14 21.51 16.16 17.79
N VAL A 15 20.44 15.61 17.22
CA VAL A 15 20.47 14.92 15.92
C VAL A 15 19.53 15.58 14.94
N GLU A 16 19.94 15.61 13.67
CA GLU A 16 19.09 16.12 12.58
C GLU A 16 18.18 15.00 12.07
N ALA A 17 16.88 15.27 11.98
CA ALA A 17 15.87 14.32 11.54
C ALA A 17 15.00 14.88 10.41
N GLN A 18 14.61 14.01 9.47
CA GLN A 18 13.61 14.32 8.45
C GLN A 18 12.21 14.35 9.10
N ALA A 19 11.40 15.37 8.84
CA ALA A 19 10.05 15.49 9.40
C ALA A 19 8.98 15.52 8.27
N PRO A 20 8.64 14.36 7.69
CA PRO A 20 7.69 14.24 6.58
C PRO A 20 6.24 14.38 7.02
N GLU A 21 5.42 14.99 6.17
CA GLU A 21 3.96 15.08 6.33
C GLU A 21 3.25 13.74 6.03
N ILE A 22 3.81 12.96 5.09
CA ILE A 22 3.25 11.67 4.65
C ILE A 22 4.28 10.56 4.87
N ILE A 23 3.88 9.53 5.62
CA ILE A 23 4.70 8.36 5.88
C ILE A 23 4.14 7.15 5.14
N SER A 24 5.06 6.42 4.50
CA SER A 24 4.83 5.05 4.07
C SER A 24 5.29 4.13 5.20
N ALA A 25 4.36 3.45 5.86
CA ALA A 25 4.68 2.57 6.98
C ALA A 25 4.48 1.11 6.59
N SER A 26 4.99 0.67 5.42
CA SER A 26 5.15 -0.75 5.00
C SER A 26 5.45 -0.99 3.50
N ARG A 27 6.38 -0.24 2.87
CA ARG A 27 6.75 -0.57 1.47
C ARG A 27 7.72 -1.73 1.35
N SER A 28 8.74 -1.76 2.20
CA SER A 28 9.80 -2.78 2.20
C SER A 28 9.54 -3.94 3.16
N THR A 29 8.59 -3.79 4.07
CA THR A 29 8.23 -4.79 5.08
C THR A 29 6.80 -4.61 5.55
N ASP A 30 6.17 -5.67 6.05
CA ASP A 30 4.78 -5.67 6.51
C ASP A 30 4.70 -5.22 7.98
N ILE A 31 4.85 -3.91 8.19
CA ILE A 31 4.74 -3.29 9.52
C ILE A 31 3.40 -3.60 10.18
N PRO A 32 2.23 -3.46 9.51
CA PRO A 32 0.95 -3.81 10.12
C PRO A 32 0.86 -5.24 10.65
N ALA A 33 1.51 -6.21 9.99
CA ALA A 33 1.47 -7.61 10.41
C ALA A 33 2.44 -7.97 11.55
N PHE A 34 3.63 -7.34 11.60
CA PHE A 34 4.70 -7.81 12.48
C PHE A 34 5.33 -6.75 13.39
N TYR A 35 5.06 -5.48 13.14
CA TYR A 35 5.75 -4.35 13.78
C TYR A 35 4.78 -3.22 14.15
N ALA A 36 3.49 -3.52 14.29
CA ALA A 36 2.48 -2.51 14.60
C ALA A 36 2.73 -1.89 15.99
N ASP A 37 2.94 -2.73 17.00
CA ASP A 37 3.32 -2.32 18.35
C ASP A 37 4.57 -1.43 18.38
N TRP A 38 5.62 -1.83 17.66
CA TRP A 38 6.83 -1.03 17.49
C TRP A 38 6.53 0.32 16.85
N PHE A 39 5.78 0.33 15.75
CA PHE A 39 5.47 1.56 15.04
C PHE A 39 4.72 2.55 15.94
N PHE A 40 3.72 2.10 16.69
CA PHE A 40 2.97 2.97 17.60
C PHE A 40 3.79 3.38 18.82
N HIS A 41 4.69 2.54 19.32
CA HIS A 41 5.66 2.94 20.35
C HIS A 41 6.59 4.05 19.82
N ARG A 42 7.11 3.91 18.60
CA ARG A 42 7.96 4.93 17.96
C ARG A 42 7.19 6.21 17.65
N LEU A 43 5.93 6.09 17.25
CA LEU A 43 5.04 7.23 17.01
C LEU A 43 4.88 8.06 18.29
N GLU A 44 4.70 7.40 19.44
CA GLU A 44 4.64 8.05 20.75
C GLU A 44 5.99 8.67 21.15
N ALA A 45 7.10 7.97 20.90
CA ALA A 45 8.45 8.50 21.13
C ALA A 45 8.80 9.70 20.20
N GLY A 46 8.01 9.93 19.15
CA GLY A 46 8.14 11.08 18.25
C GLY A 46 9.15 10.89 17.09
N TYR A 47 9.84 9.75 17.01
CA TYR A 47 10.75 9.45 15.89
C TYR A 47 11.03 7.96 15.72
N SER A 48 11.56 7.56 14.56
CA SER A 48 12.22 6.27 14.34
C SER A 48 13.54 6.46 13.60
N VAL A 49 14.40 5.44 13.64
CA VAL A 49 15.65 5.40 12.86
C VAL A 49 15.45 4.46 11.67
N TRP A 50 15.76 4.97 10.49
CA TRP A 50 15.67 4.26 9.24
C TRP A 50 17.07 3.96 8.69
N ASN A 51 17.32 2.70 8.33
CA ASN A 51 18.56 2.26 7.71
C ASN A 51 18.46 2.39 6.19
N ASN A 52 19.36 3.16 5.58
CA ASN A 52 19.42 3.23 4.13
C ASN A 52 19.88 1.87 3.56
N PRO A 53 19.07 1.21 2.71
CA PRO A 53 19.37 -0.15 2.26
C PRO A 53 20.54 -0.24 1.27
N PHE A 54 21.00 0.89 0.71
CA PHE A 54 22.07 0.91 -0.29
C PHE A 54 23.45 1.17 0.31
N ASN A 55 23.53 1.89 1.43
CA ASN A 55 24.82 2.25 2.06
C ASN A 55 24.87 1.98 3.57
N GLY A 56 23.78 1.52 4.19
CA GLY A 56 23.71 1.20 5.61
C GLY A 56 23.68 2.41 6.55
N MET A 57 23.68 3.64 6.04
CA MET A 57 23.66 4.83 6.89
C MET A 57 22.33 4.99 7.60
N LYS A 58 22.39 5.25 8.92
CA LYS A 58 21.23 5.58 9.75
C LYS A 58 20.73 7.00 9.44
N SER A 59 19.42 7.17 9.35
CA SER A 59 18.76 8.46 9.22
C SER A 59 17.57 8.53 10.17
N TYR A 60 17.42 9.65 10.87
CA TYR A 60 16.32 9.87 11.80
C TYR A 60 15.09 10.40 11.07
N VAL A 61 13.92 9.87 11.40
CA VAL A 61 12.62 10.28 10.89
C VAL A 61 11.77 10.72 12.06
N SER A 62 11.52 12.02 12.15
CA SER A 62 10.62 12.62 13.14
C SER A 62 9.17 12.52 12.67
N PHE A 63 8.27 12.20 13.60
CA PHE A 63 6.83 12.15 13.35
C PHE A 63 6.12 13.49 13.61
N GLN A 64 6.86 14.54 13.99
CA GLN A 64 6.32 15.85 14.39
C GLN A 64 5.35 16.45 13.35
N ASN A 65 5.69 16.35 12.06
CA ASN A 65 4.89 16.88 10.96
C ASN A 65 3.96 15.84 10.34
N THR A 66 3.98 14.59 10.79
CA THR A 66 3.22 13.51 10.17
C THR A 66 1.72 13.76 10.33
N ARG A 67 1.03 13.89 9.20
CA ARG A 67 -0.42 14.10 9.10
C ARG A 67 -1.13 12.92 8.45
N PHE A 68 -0.42 12.13 7.64
CA PHE A 68 -1.01 10.99 6.94
C PHE A 68 -0.06 9.79 6.89
N ILE A 69 -0.60 8.58 7.08
CA ILE A 69 0.13 7.32 6.99
C ILE A 69 -0.52 6.40 5.96
N VAL A 70 0.30 5.82 5.07
CA VAL A 70 -0.15 4.76 4.16
C VAL A 70 0.45 3.44 4.60
N PHE A 71 -0.43 2.45 4.80
CA PHE A 71 -0.07 1.09 5.16
C PHE A 71 -0.24 0.14 3.97
N TRP A 72 0.55 -0.91 3.93
CA TRP A 72 0.45 -2.09 3.08
C TRP A 72 0.56 -3.32 3.97
N SER A 73 -0.30 -4.30 3.72
CA SER A 73 -0.20 -5.54 4.46
C SER A 73 -0.81 -6.71 3.71
N LYS A 74 -0.34 -7.91 4.02
CA LYS A 74 -1.01 -9.19 3.76
C LYS A 74 -1.76 -9.71 4.98
N ASN A 75 -1.49 -9.15 6.16
CA ASN A 75 -2.16 -9.52 7.41
C ASN A 75 -2.27 -8.30 8.37
N PRO A 76 -3.14 -7.32 8.08
CA PRO A 76 -3.24 -6.10 8.89
C PRO A 76 -4.01 -6.29 10.20
N LYS A 77 -4.38 -7.52 10.58
CA LYS A 77 -5.13 -7.78 11.82
C LYS A 77 -4.48 -7.17 13.07
N PRO A 78 -3.14 -7.22 13.26
CA PRO A 78 -2.49 -6.61 14.43
C PRO A 78 -2.54 -5.07 14.45
N LEU A 79 -2.84 -4.42 13.33
CA LEU A 79 -3.00 -2.97 13.24
C LEU A 79 -4.33 -2.49 13.83
N LEU A 80 -5.39 -3.32 13.79
CA LEU A 80 -6.76 -2.95 14.17
C LEU A 80 -6.86 -2.22 15.53
N PRO A 81 -6.23 -2.70 16.63
CA PRO A 81 -6.35 -2.05 17.93
C PRO A 81 -5.73 -0.65 17.99
N TYR A 82 -4.85 -0.30 17.04
CA TYR A 82 -4.10 0.95 17.04
C TYR A 82 -4.72 2.04 16.14
N LEU A 83 -5.66 1.69 15.26
CA LEU A 83 -6.33 2.68 14.41
C LEU A 83 -7.02 3.82 15.19
N PRO A 84 -7.65 3.57 16.37
CA PRO A 84 -8.16 4.65 17.22
C PRO A 84 -7.08 5.65 17.65
N VAL A 85 -5.86 5.20 17.91
CA VAL A 85 -4.73 6.06 18.33
C VAL A 85 -4.38 7.08 17.24
N LEU A 86 -4.43 6.68 15.96
CA LEU A 86 -4.22 7.62 14.85
C LEU A 86 -5.31 8.68 14.80
N LYS A 87 -6.56 8.27 14.99
CA LYS A 87 -7.72 9.17 15.01
C LYS A 87 -7.61 10.19 16.15
N GLU A 88 -7.23 9.76 17.35
CA GLU A 88 -7.00 10.63 18.51
C GLU A 88 -5.87 11.64 18.26
N LYS A 89 -4.80 11.22 17.58
CA LYS A 89 -3.70 12.10 17.17
C LYS A 89 -4.01 12.97 15.94
N GLY A 90 -5.19 12.83 15.34
CA GLY A 90 -5.58 13.56 14.13
C GLY A 90 -4.78 13.17 12.88
N ILE A 91 -4.22 11.95 12.85
CA ILE A 91 -3.43 11.44 11.72
C ILE A 91 -4.33 10.58 10.83
N GLY A 92 -4.47 10.97 9.56
CA GLY A 92 -5.22 10.20 8.57
C GLY A 92 -4.48 8.94 8.12
N CYS A 93 -5.20 7.93 7.64
CA CYS A 93 -4.56 6.78 7.00
C CYS A 93 -5.45 6.08 5.97
N TYR A 94 -4.84 5.26 5.12
CA TYR A 94 -5.52 4.18 4.41
C TYR A 94 -4.63 2.94 4.33
N VAL A 95 -5.25 1.80 4.05
CA VAL A 95 -4.60 0.49 4.03
C VAL A 95 -4.68 -0.11 2.63
N GLN A 96 -3.53 -0.44 2.08
CA GLN A 96 -3.34 -1.24 0.89
C GLN A 96 -3.29 -2.72 1.30
N PHE A 97 -4.43 -3.39 1.32
CA PHE A 97 -4.51 -4.78 1.77
C PHE A 97 -4.37 -5.73 0.59
N THR A 98 -3.22 -6.40 0.50
CA THR A 98 -3.04 -7.54 -0.38
C THR A 98 -3.80 -8.77 0.12
N LEU A 99 -4.90 -9.06 -0.56
CA LEU A 99 -5.79 -10.19 -0.29
C LEU A 99 -5.87 -11.06 -1.55
N ASN A 100 -4.91 -11.97 -1.68
CA ASN A 100 -4.86 -13.00 -2.71
C ASN A 100 -5.45 -14.32 -2.18
N ASP A 101 -5.92 -15.17 -3.09
CA ASP A 101 -6.24 -16.58 -2.81
C ASP A 101 -5.15 -17.47 -3.40
N TYR A 102 -4.06 -17.65 -2.66
CA TYR A 102 -2.96 -18.57 -3.00
C TYR A 102 -2.71 -19.64 -1.92
N GLU A 103 -3.72 -19.91 -1.09
CA GLU A 103 -3.61 -20.78 0.09
C GLU A 103 -3.25 -22.21 -0.30
N GLU A 104 -3.91 -22.74 -1.33
CA GLU A 104 -3.68 -24.09 -1.85
C GLU A 104 -2.46 -24.16 -2.79
N ASP A 105 -1.96 -23.00 -3.24
CA ASP A 105 -0.93 -22.90 -4.28
C ASP A 105 0.50 -22.83 -3.71
N GLY A 106 0.65 -22.67 -2.39
CA GLY A 106 1.96 -22.62 -1.72
C GLY A 106 2.77 -21.34 -1.98
N LEU A 107 2.19 -20.31 -2.59
CA LEU A 107 2.90 -19.06 -2.90
C LEU A 107 3.06 -18.13 -1.69
N GLU A 108 2.15 -18.23 -0.71
CA GLU A 108 2.09 -17.37 0.48
C GLU A 108 2.02 -18.22 1.76
N THR A 109 3.15 -18.77 2.20
CA THR A 109 3.19 -19.79 3.26
C THR A 109 3.11 -19.25 4.69
N GLY A 110 3.38 -17.97 4.91
CA GLY A 110 3.41 -17.34 6.24
C GLY A 110 2.26 -16.37 6.50
N ILE A 111 1.07 -16.60 5.91
CA ILE A 111 -0.13 -15.76 6.13
C ILE A 111 -1.30 -16.59 6.66
N PRO A 112 -2.26 -15.98 7.38
CA PRO A 112 -3.46 -16.68 7.85
C PRO A 112 -4.36 -17.17 6.70
N PRO A 113 -5.27 -18.14 6.97
CA PRO A 113 -6.25 -18.60 6.00
C PRO A 113 -7.08 -17.46 5.40
N LEU A 114 -7.51 -17.63 4.15
CA LEU A 114 -8.24 -16.62 3.37
C LEU A 114 -9.48 -16.10 4.10
N GLU A 115 -10.25 -16.99 4.73
CA GLU A 115 -11.48 -16.62 5.44
C GLU A 115 -11.20 -15.63 6.58
N GLU A 116 -10.13 -15.86 7.35
CA GLU A 116 -9.71 -14.94 8.41
C GLU A 116 -9.28 -13.58 7.84
N ARG A 117 -8.58 -13.59 6.71
CA ARG A 117 -8.14 -12.37 6.03
C ARG A 117 -9.32 -11.59 5.43
N ILE A 118 -10.34 -12.26 4.90
CA ILE A 118 -11.61 -11.64 4.47
C ILE A 118 -12.31 -10.98 5.66
N GLY A 119 -12.43 -11.68 6.80
CA GLY A 119 -12.98 -11.10 8.02
C GLY A 119 -12.23 -9.85 8.49
N THR A 120 -10.89 -9.90 8.42
CA THR A 120 -10.03 -8.74 8.72
C THR A 120 -10.26 -7.58 7.75
N PHE A 121 -10.48 -7.87 6.47
CA PHE A 121 -10.76 -6.85 5.45
C PHE A 121 -12.07 -6.11 5.76
N LYS A 122 -13.13 -6.86 6.09
CA LYS A 122 -14.44 -6.32 6.48
C LYS A 122 -14.30 -5.44 7.72
N ALA A 123 -13.60 -5.91 8.75
CA ALA A 123 -13.36 -5.15 9.99
C ALA A 123 -12.57 -3.85 9.75
N LEU A 124 -11.55 -3.86 8.88
CA LEU A 124 -10.84 -2.63 8.50
C LEU A 124 -11.78 -1.62 7.83
N SER A 125 -12.63 -2.09 6.93
CA SER A 125 -13.58 -1.24 6.21
C SER A 125 -14.62 -0.61 7.13
N GLU A 126 -15.09 -1.36 8.14
CA GLU A 126 -15.99 -0.84 9.17
C GLU A 126 -15.37 0.29 10.00
N ILE A 127 -14.05 0.20 10.29
CA ILE A 127 -13.34 1.20 11.10
C ILE A 127 -12.95 2.43 10.27
N LEU A 128 -12.41 2.23 9.07
CA LEU A 128 -11.79 3.28 8.26
C LEU A 128 -12.70 3.84 7.16
N GLY A 129 -13.76 3.11 6.80
CA GLY A 129 -14.53 3.35 5.58
C GLY A 129 -13.97 2.59 4.39
N LYS A 130 -14.85 2.19 3.47
CA LYS A 130 -14.50 1.44 2.25
C LYS A 130 -13.56 2.21 1.32
N GLU A 131 -13.59 3.53 1.36
CA GLU A 131 -12.72 4.42 0.61
C GLU A 131 -11.25 4.33 1.06
N ALA A 132 -11.01 3.91 2.30
CA ALA A 132 -9.69 3.85 2.94
C ALA A 132 -9.12 2.43 3.06
N VAL A 133 -9.79 1.43 2.49
CA VAL A 133 -9.28 0.05 2.39
C VAL A 133 -9.21 -0.33 0.92
N ILE A 134 -8.00 -0.42 0.38
CA ILE A 134 -7.76 -0.70 -1.03
C ILE A 134 -7.45 -2.19 -1.17
N TRP A 135 -8.29 -2.91 -1.93
CA TRP A 135 -8.03 -4.31 -2.22
C TRP A 135 -6.93 -4.44 -3.25
N ARG A 136 -5.90 -5.21 -2.93
CA ARG A 136 -4.87 -5.61 -3.89
C ARG A 136 -4.94 -7.12 -4.10
N PHE A 137 -5.29 -7.54 -5.32
CA PHE A 137 -4.99 -8.89 -5.77
C PHE A 137 -3.69 -8.83 -6.56
N ASP A 138 -2.58 -8.73 -5.82
CA ASP A 138 -1.30 -8.30 -6.34
C ASP A 138 -0.15 -9.11 -5.72
N PRO A 139 0.74 -9.70 -6.52
CA PRO A 139 0.68 -9.79 -7.99
C PRO A 139 -0.21 -10.96 -8.47
N LEU A 140 -0.62 -10.91 -9.73
CA LEU A 140 -1.22 -12.03 -10.44
C LEU A 140 -0.13 -12.95 -10.98
N ILE A 141 -0.20 -14.23 -10.60
CA ILE A 141 0.83 -15.23 -10.91
C ILE A 141 0.18 -16.36 -11.71
N LEU A 142 0.84 -16.77 -12.81
CA LEU A 142 0.48 -17.97 -13.54
C LEU A 142 1.42 -19.11 -13.15
N THR A 143 0.85 -20.28 -12.92
CA THR A 143 1.56 -21.53 -12.66
C THR A 143 0.90 -22.66 -13.46
N ASP A 144 1.38 -23.89 -13.34
CA ASP A 144 0.66 -25.03 -13.92
C ASP A 144 -0.70 -25.28 -13.26
N GLY A 145 -0.88 -24.89 -12.00
CA GLY A 145 -2.16 -24.95 -11.28
C GLY A 145 -3.02 -23.68 -11.41
N ILE A 146 -2.39 -22.54 -11.72
CA ILE A 146 -3.05 -21.24 -11.77
C ILE A 146 -3.09 -20.72 -13.21
N SER A 147 -4.25 -20.88 -13.84
CA SER A 147 -4.57 -20.30 -15.14
C SER A 147 -5.29 -18.95 -15.02
N ILE A 148 -5.50 -18.24 -16.12
CA ILE A 148 -6.37 -17.05 -16.19
C ILE A 148 -7.78 -17.36 -15.64
N ASP A 149 -8.35 -18.52 -15.99
CA ASP A 149 -9.66 -18.95 -15.49
C ASP A 149 -9.65 -19.15 -13.98
N THR A 150 -8.59 -19.78 -13.47
CA THR A 150 -8.40 -20.01 -12.03
C THR A 150 -8.27 -18.69 -11.28
N LEU A 151 -7.47 -17.74 -11.79
CA LEU A 151 -7.32 -16.40 -11.20
C LEU A 151 -8.64 -15.65 -11.17
N LEU A 152 -9.41 -15.66 -12.26
CA LEU A 152 -10.71 -14.99 -12.30
C LEU A 152 -11.70 -15.59 -11.30
N LYS A 153 -11.72 -16.92 -11.14
CA LYS A 153 -12.55 -17.58 -10.10
C LYS A 153 -12.11 -17.21 -8.68
N LYS A 154 -10.80 -17.16 -8.42
CA LYS A 154 -10.22 -16.74 -7.14
C LYS A 154 -10.57 -15.27 -6.82
N ILE A 155 -10.45 -14.39 -7.80
CA ILE A 155 -10.86 -12.98 -7.70
C ILE A 155 -12.37 -12.88 -7.51
N GLU A 156 -13.18 -13.66 -8.24
CA GLU A 156 -14.64 -13.71 -8.09
C GLU A 156 -15.07 -14.10 -6.69
N ARG A 157 -14.45 -15.14 -6.11
CA ARG A 157 -14.70 -15.59 -4.74
C ARG A 157 -14.49 -14.45 -3.74
N ILE A 158 -13.32 -13.81 -3.77
CA ILE A 158 -13.00 -12.72 -2.85
C ILE A 158 -13.88 -11.50 -3.13
N GLY A 159 -13.98 -11.07 -4.40
CA GLY A 159 -14.71 -9.88 -4.79
C GLY A 159 -16.18 -9.93 -4.42
N THR A 160 -16.81 -11.11 -4.52
CA THR A 160 -18.19 -11.33 -4.06
C THR A 160 -18.37 -11.04 -2.57
N GLU A 161 -17.36 -11.34 -1.75
CA GLU A 161 -17.41 -11.11 -0.30
C GLU A 161 -17.10 -9.68 0.12
N ILE A 162 -16.24 -8.96 -0.62
CA ILE A 162 -15.66 -7.69 -0.15
C ILE A 162 -15.94 -6.48 -1.04
N HIS A 163 -16.62 -6.61 -2.19
CA HIS A 163 -16.84 -5.46 -3.09
C HIS A 163 -17.61 -4.30 -2.43
N GLY A 164 -18.41 -4.57 -1.39
CA GLY A 164 -19.09 -3.53 -0.60
C GLY A 164 -18.17 -2.82 0.41
N CYS A 165 -17.00 -3.40 0.69
CA CYS A 165 -16.03 -2.96 1.69
C CYS A 165 -14.82 -2.21 1.09
N THR A 166 -14.78 -2.03 -0.22
CA THR A 166 -13.73 -1.27 -0.91
C THR A 166 -14.30 -0.55 -2.13
N GLU A 167 -13.60 0.47 -2.62
CA GLU A 167 -13.94 1.13 -3.89
C GLU A 167 -12.98 0.75 -5.03
N LYS A 168 -11.88 0.04 -4.72
CA LYS A 168 -10.77 -0.13 -5.66
C LYS A 168 -10.12 -1.52 -5.55
N LEU A 169 -9.95 -2.15 -6.73
CA LEU A 169 -9.14 -3.35 -6.92
C LEU A 169 -7.87 -2.99 -7.70
N VAL A 170 -6.73 -3.19 -7.05
CA VAL A 170 -5.40 -3.02 -7.65
C VAL A 170 -4.78 -4.38 -7.95
N PHE A 171 -4.13 -4.51 -9.11
CA PHE A 171 -3.35 -5.70 -9.46
C PHE A 171 -2.11 -5.34 -10.28
N SER A 172 -1.24 -6.32 -10.49
CA SER A 172 -0.08 -6.26 -11.41
C SER A 172 0.19 -7.65 -11.94
N PHE A 173 0.97 -7.74 -13.01
CA PHE A 173 1.38 -9.01 -13.60
C PHE A 173 2.78 -9.36 -13.09
N ALA A 174 2.98 -10.57 -12.56
CA ALA A 174 4.28 -10.95 -12.01
C ALA A 174 5.34 -11.14 -13.12
N ASP A 175 6.43 -10.36 -13.06
CA ASP A 175 7.61 -10.48 -13.94
C ASP A 175 8.68 -11.42 -13.34
N ILE A 176 8.39 -12.71 -13.18
CA ILE A 176 9.21 -13.62 -12.34
C ILE A 176 10.65 -13.75 -12.87
N ALA A 177 10.83 -13.94 -14.18
CA ALA A 177 12.12 -14.15 -14.82
C ALA A 177 13.05 -12.93 -14.70
N THR A 178 12.50 -11.72 -14.64
CA THR A 178 13.25 -10.47 -14.46
C THR A 178 13.90 -10.38 -13.07
N TYR A 179 13.28 -10.99 -12.07
CA TYR A 179 13.77 -10.98 -10.69
C TYR A 179 14.48 -12.30 -10.35
N ARG A 180 15.80 -12.35 -10.58
CA ARG A 180 16.64 -13.55 -10.34
C ARG A 180 16.36 -14.28 -9.02
N ARG A 181 16.10 -13.53 -7.95
CA ARG A 181 15.80 -14.10 -6.62
C ARG A 181 14.42 -14.72 -6.54
N VAL A 182 13.41 -14.08 -7.11
CA VAL A 182 12.05 -14.61 -7.17
C VAL A 182 12.05 -15.90 -7.99
N LYS A 183 12.73 -15.90 -9.15
CA LYS A 183 12.97 -17.11 -9.93
C LYS A 183 13.62 -18.23 -9.09
N ALA A 184 14.71 -17.93 -8.38
CA ALA A 184 15.39 -18.94 -7.57
C ALA A 184 14.51 -19.52 -6.43
N ASN A 185 13.65 -18.70 -5.82
CA ASN A 185 12.69 -19.18 -4.82
C ASN A 185 11.64 -20.10 -5.44
N MET A 186 11.03 -19.69 -6.55
CA MET A 186 10.02 -20.50 -7.26
C MET A 186 10.60 -21.84 -7.70
N ASP A 187 11.79 -21.82 -8.33
CA ASP A 187 12.50 -23.03 -8.77
C ASP A 187 12.84 -23.93 -7.57
N GLY A 188 13.38 -23.35 -6.48
CA GLY A 188 13.77 -24.09 -5.28
C GLY A 188 12.60 -24.67 -4.49
N SER A 189 11.41 -24.06 -4.60
CA SER A 189 10.16 -24.55 -4.01
C SER A 189 9.40 -25.48 -4.96
N GLY A 190 9.93 -25.76 -6.16
CA GLY A 190 9.31 -26.65 -7.14
C GLY A 190 8.01 -26.11 -7.73
N ILE A 191 7.84 -24.78 -7.81
CA ILE A 191 6.64 -24.13 -8.33
C ILE A 191 6.88 -23.73 -9.79
N PRO A 192 6.38 -24.49 -10.77
CA PRO A 192 6.46 -24.09 -12.17
C PRO A 192 5.61 -22.84 -12.41
N TYR A 193 6.19 -21.83 -13.04
CA TYR A 193 5.52 -20.57 -13.35
C TYR A 193 5.51 -20.30 -14.85
N ARG A 194 4.59 -19.44 -15.27
CA ARG A 194 4.48 -18.96 -16.65
C ARG A 194 4.56 -17.44 -16.65
N GLU A 195 5.29 -16.89 -17.61
CA GLU A 195 5.38 -15.45 -17.81
C GLU A 195 4.12 -14.91 -18.47
N TRP A 196 3.75 -13.69 -18.09
CA TRP A 196 2.72 -12.94 -18.77
C TRP A 196 3.26 -12.36 -20.07
N ASP A 197 2.51 -12.53 -21.15
CA ASP A 197 2.72 -11.80 -22.40
C ASP A 197 1.61 -10.77 -22.61
N ARG A 198 1.77 -9.91 -23.62
CA ARG A 198 0.78 -8.87 -23.91
C ARG A 198 -0.61 -9.43 -24.18
N GLN A 199 -0.71 -10.57 -24.86
CA GLN A 199 -2.00 -11.16 -25.24
C GLN A 199 -2.76 -11.65 -24.00
N SER A 200 -2.10 -12.41 -23.14
CA SER A 200 -2.63 -12.94 -21.88
C SER A 200 -2.95 -11.83 -20.87
N MET A 201 -2.13 -10.78 -20.79
CA MET A 201 -2.43 -9.58 -19.99
C MET A 201 -3.72 -8.88 -20.47
N GLU A 202 -3.84 -8.66 -21.78
CA GLU A 202 -5.03 -8.03 -22.38
C GLU A 202 -6.27 -8.91 -22.23
N GLU A 203 -6.13 -10.23 -22.33
CA GLU A 203 -7.20 -11.19 -22.10
C GLU A 203 -7.73 -11.10 -20.66
N LEU A 204 -6.84 -11.25 -19.66
CA LEU A 204 -7.23 -11.16 -18.26
C LEU A 204 -7.86 -9.79 -17.96
N ALA A 205 -7.25 -8.70 -18.41
CA ALA A 205 -7.77 -7.34 -18.21
C ALA A 205 -9.20 -7.17 -18.75
N GLY A 206 -9.44 -7.64 -19.98
CA GLY A 206 -10.78 -7.58 -20.59
C GLY A 206 -11.80 -8.45 -19.87
N ARG A 207 -11.41 -9.64 -19.43
CA ARG A 207 -12.27 -10.58 -18.70
C ARG A 207 -12.58 -10.10 -17.28
N LEU A 208 -11.60 -9.57 -16.56
CA LEU A 208 -11.78 -8.99 -15.23
C LEU A 208 -12.67 -7.74 -15.28
N SER A 209 -12.50 -6.90 -16.30
CA SER A 209 -13.38 -5.75 -16.53
C SER A 209 -14.82 -6.15 -16.80
N ARG A 210 -15.06 -7.24 -17.54
CA ARG A 210 -16.39 -7.84 -17.71
C ARG A 210 -16.94 -8.36 -16.38
N LEU A 211 -16.17 -9.17 -15.66
CA LEU A 211 -16.55 -9.73 -14.37
C LEU A 211 -17.00 -8.64 -13.37
N ASN A 212 -16.21 -7.57 -13.24
CA ASN A 212 -16.51 -6.42 -12.36
C ASN A 212 -17.85 -5.73 -12.72
N ARG A 213 -18.23 -5.69 -14.01
CA ARG A 213 -19.52 -5.16 -14.45
C ARG A 213 -20.65 -6.15 -14.25
N ASP A 214 -20.47 -7.39 -14.69
CA ASP A 214 -21.51 -8.43 -14.70
C ASP A 214 -21.94 -8.79 -13.28
N LYS A 215 -21.01 -8.73 -12.31
CA LYS A 215 -21.30 -8.90 -10.87
C LYS A 215 -21.79 -7.64 -10.16
N GLY A 216 -21.81 -6.50 -10.85
CA GLY A 216 -22.27 -5.23 -10.28
C GLY A 216 -21.38 -4.68 -9.16
N TRP A 217 -20.12 -5.12 -9.05
CA TRP A 217 -19.20 -4.68 -8.00
C TRP A 217 -18.86 -3.19 -8.08
N ARG A 218 -18.79 -2.63 -9.31
CA ARG A 218 -18.48 -1.22 -9.58
C ARG A 218 -17.16 -0.73 -8.97
N LEU A 219 -16.17 -1.61 -8.84
CA LEU A 219 -14.85 -1.24 -8.33
C LEU A 219 -14.07 -0.47 -9.39
N GLU A 220 -13.28 0.52 -8.97
CA GLU A 220 -12.21 1.07 -9.79
C GLU A 220 -11.13 0.00 -9.96
N LEU A 221 -10.88 -0.42 -11.20
CA LEU A 221 -9.81 -1.35 -11.51
C LEU A 221 -8.55 -0.57 -11.89
N ALA A 222 -7.41 -0.90 -11.29
CA ALA A 222 -6.17 -0.19 -11.55
C ALA A 222 -4.93 -1.10 -11.55
N THR A 223 -3.95 -0.84 -12.41
CA THR A 223 -2.68 -1.59 -12.42
C THR A 223 -1.51 -0.80 -11.82
N CYS A 224 -0.66 -1.47 -11.05
CA CYS A 224 0.44 -0.82 -10.33
C CYS A 224 1.78 -0.89 -11.08
N GLY A 225 2.15 0.23 -11.73
CA GLY A 225 3.45 0.42 -12.38
C GLY A 225 3.72 -0.50 -13.57
N GLU A 226 2.64 -0.82 -14.28
CA GLU A 226 2.65 -1.47 -15.59
C GLU A 226 2.92 -0.44 -16.69
N ASN A 227 3.70 -0.85 -17.71
CA ASN A 227 3.90 -0.04 -18.90
C ASN A 227 2.74 -0.16 -19.89
N LEU A 228 2.04 -1.30 -19.89
CA LEU A 228 0.92 -1.59 -20.79
C LEU A 228 -0.28 -0.69 -20.46
N ASP A 229 -0.79 0.01 -21.48
CA ASP A 229 -2.02 0.78 -21.35
C ASP A 229 -3.25 -0.12 -21.51
N LEU A 230 -4.02 -0.23 -20.43
CA LEU A 230 -5.25 -1.01 -20.32
C LEU A 230 -6.50 -0.12 -20.28
N GLY A 231 -6.38 1.17 -20.64
CA GLY A 231 -7.48 2.14 -20.62
C GLY A 231 -8.70 1.71 -21.45
N ARG A 232 -8.49 0.97 -22.55
CA ARG A 232 -9.59 0.40 -23.37
C ARG A 232 -10.52 -0.53 -22.58
N TYR A 233 -10.02 -1.11 -21.48
CA TYR A 233 -10.77 -1.99 -20.58
C TYR A 233 -11.29 -1.26 -19.33
N ARG A 234 -11.18 0.08 -19.29
CA ARG A 234 -11.50 0.93 -18.13
C ARG A 234 -10.66 0.58 -16.90
N ILE A 235 -9.40 0.21 -17.12
CA ILE A 235 -8.43 -0.05 -16.06
C ILE A 235 -7.46 1.15 -16.02
N SER A 236 -7.42 1.84 -14.89
CA SER A 236 -6.58 3.02 -14.68
C SER A 236 -5.15 2.61 -14.27
N ARG A 237 -4.24 3.59 -14.22
CA ARG A 237 -2.92 3.39 -13.60
C ARG A 237 -3.02 3.70 -12.11
N ASN A 238 -2.64 2.74 -11.28
CA ASN A 238 -2.68 2.89 -9.83
C ASN A 238 -1.53 3.77 -9.32
N ARG A 239 -1.78 4.47 -8.22
CA ARG A 239 -0.78 5.12 -7.38
C ARG A 239 -0.90 4.52 -5.98
N CYS A 240 0.16 3.87 -5.50
CA CYS A 240 0.13 3.32 -4.14
C CYS A 240 0.14 4.41 -3.07
N ILE A 241 0.79 5.54 -3.36
CA ILE A 241 0.66 6.82 -2.64
C ILE A 241 -0.10 7.77 -3.54
N ASP A 242 -1.42 7.71 -3.44
CA ASP A 242 -2.34 8.48 -4.26
C ASP A 242 -2.70 9.81 -3.58
N GLY A 243 -2.24 10.93 -4.14
CA GLY A 243 -2.50 12.25 -3.59
C GLY A 243 -3.98 12.65 -3.63
N ASP A 244 -4.72 12.20 -4.65
CA ASP A 244 -6.15 12.50 -4.76
C ASP A 244 -6.94 11.71 -3.72
N LEU A 245 -6.53 10.46 -3.43
CA LEU A 245 -7.13 9.67 -2.35
C LEU A 245 -6.82 10.28 -0.97
N ILE A 246 -5.56 10.67 -0.72
CA ILE A 246 -5.17 11.32 0.54
C ILE A 246 -6.00 12.59 0.74
N ALA A 247 -6.12 13.42 -0.31
CA ALA A 247 -6.94 14.63 -0.27
C ALA A 247 -8.42 14.33 0.01
N ARG A 248 -9.00 13.32 -0.66
CA ARG A 248 -10.38 12.92 -0.42
C ARG A 248 -10.64 12.48 1.02
N LEU A 249 -9.68 11.78 1.63
CA LEU A 249 -9.78 11.28 3.01
C LEU A 249 -9.48 12.36 4.07
N ALA A 250 -8.62 13.32 3.76
CA ALA A 250 -8.08 14.27 4.74
C ALA A 250 -8.24 15.75 4.33
N TRP A 251 -9.20 16.10 3.46
CA TRP A 251 -9.39 17.47 2.94
C TRP A 251 -9.60 18.55 4.02
N LYS A 252 -9.97 18.16 5.24
CA LYS A 252 -10.12 19.08 6.38
C LYS A 252 -8.78 19.48 7.01
N ASP A 253 -7.71 18.71 6.79
CA ASP A 253 -6.37 19.02 7.26
C ASP A 253 -5.72 20.05 6.31
N ARG A 254 -5.80 21.33 6.71
CA ARG A 254 -5.27 22.44 5.92
C ARG A 254 -3.74 22.40 5.77
N GLU A 255 -3.02 21.90 6.78
CA GLU A 255 -1.56 21.80 6.73
C GLU A 255 -1.15 20.74 5.71
N LEU A 256 -1.80 19.57 5.73
CA LEU A 256 -1.57 18.52 4.76
C LEU A 256 -1.95 18.98 3.34
N MET A 257 -3.10 19.62 3.16
CA MET A 257 -3.51 20.12 1.83
C MET A 257 -2.50 21.15 1.31
N SER A 258 -2.03 22.07 2.17
CA SER A 258 -0.99 23.04 1.79
C SER A 258 0.33 22.35 1.45
N ALA A 259 0.76 21.33 2.20
CA ALA A 259 1.98 20.58 1.92
C ALA A 259 1.91 19.81 0.59
N MET A 260 0.72 19.34 0.22
CA MET A 260 0.44 18.68 -1.04
C MET A 260 0.21 19.66 -2.21
N GLY A 261 0.07 20.95 -1.91
CA GLY A 261 -0.26 21.99 -2.89
C GLY A 261 -1.72 21.94 -3.37
N ILE A 262 -2.62 21.34 -2.60
CA ILE A 262 -4.03 21.15 -2.94
C ILE A 262 -4.86 22.31 -2.39
N CYS A 263 -5.72 22.88 -3.23
CA CYS A 263 -6.65 23.94 -2.85
C CYS A 263 -8.08 23.40 -2.90
N VAL A 264 -8.72 23.32 -1.74
CA VAL A 264 -10.14 22.95 -1.61
C VAL A 264 -11.00 24.19 -1.85
N GLN A 265 -11.96 24.06 -2.76
CA GLN A 265 -12.86 25.12 -3.18
C GLN A 265 -14.30 24.72 -2.87
N GLU A 266 -15.15 25.71 -2.62
CA GLU A 266 -16.60 25.52 -2.57
C GLU A 266 -17.15 25.59 -3.98
N GLN A 267 -18.09 24.72 -4.32
CA GLN A 267 -18.83 24.86 -5.56
C GLN A 267 -19.66 26.14 -5.49
N PRO A 268 -19.84 26.86 -6.61
CA PRO A 268 -20.80 27.95 -6.67
C PRO A 268 -22.21 27.46 -6.31
N GLY A 269 -23.10 28.40 -5.97
CA GLY A 269 -24.41 28.14 -5.34
C GLY A 269 -25.35 27.16 -6.08
N PRO A 270 -26.58 26.97 -5.57
CA PRO A 270 -27.47 25.86 -5.97
C PRO A 270 -27.85 25.78 -7.46
N ASP A 271 -27.58 26.83 -8.26
CA ASP A 271 -27.75 26.85 -9.72
C ASP A 271 -26.51 26.36 -10.51
N PHE A 272 -25.49 25.81 -9.82
CA PHE A 272 -24.27 25.34 -10.46
C PHE A 272 -24.52 24.03 -11.22
N ASP A 273 -24.40 24.10 -12.54
CA ASP A 273 -24.41 22.92 -13.42
C ASP A 273 -23.25 21.99 -13.03
N MET A 274 -23.53 20.73 -12.69
CA MET A 274 -22.48 19.74 -12.40
C MET A 274 -21.52 19.54 -13.59
N ASN A 275 -21.95 19.89 -14.82
CA ASN A 275 -21.09 19.89 -16.00
C ASN A 275 -20.15 21.11 -16.10
N ALA A 276 -20.30 22.12 -15.23
CA ALA A 276 -19.45 23.31 -15.17
C ALA A 276 -18.20 23.13 -14.30
N LEU A 277 -17.96 21.94 -13.74
CA LEU A 277 -16.75 21.69 -12.96
C LEU A 277 -15.51 21.74 -13.86
N PRO A 278 -14.44 22.41 -13.40
CA PRO A 278 -13.18 22.45 -14.12
C PRO A 278 -12.60 21.04 -14.33
N TYR A 279 -11.87 20.87 -15.44
CA TYR A 279 -11.21 19.60 -15.76
C TYR A 279 -10.29 19.15 -14.61
N GLY A 280 -10.40 17.87 -14.24
CA GLY A 280 -9.65 17.29 -13.13
C GLY A 280 -10.20 17.61 -11.73
N ALA A 281 -11.42 18.18 -11.63
CA ALA A 281 -12.10 18.35 -10.36
C ALA A 281 -12.43 17.01 -9.71
N VAL A 282 -12.11 16.88 -8.43
CA VAL A 282 -12.48 15.76 -7.57
C VAL A 282 -13.43 16.28 -6.51
N LEU A 283 -14.62 15.66 -6.44
CA LEU A 283 -15.69 16.06 -5.54
C LEU A 283 -15.41 15.67 -4.08
N LEU A 284 -15.82 16.54 -3.17
CA LEU A 284 -15.73 16.37 -1.73
C LEU A 284 -17.12 16.59 -1.08
N PRO A 285 -17.35 16.04 0.12
CA PRO A 285 -18.60 16.27 0.86
C PRO A 285 -18.87 17.76 1.13
N GLY A 286 -20.16 18.12 1.16
CA GLY A 286 -20.61 19.48 1.49
C GLY A 286 -20.36 20.50 0.39
N ASN A 287 -20.62 20.11 -0.87
CA ASN A 287 -20.52 20.96 -2.05
C ASN A 287 -19.12 21.55 -2.25
N ARG A 288 -18.08 20.72 -2.07
CA ARG A 288 -16.68 21.12 -2.24
C ARG A 288 -16.02 20.30 -3.33
N TYR A 289 -14.91 20.80 -3.85
CA TYR A 289 -14.04 20.07 -4.75
C TYR A 289 -12.59 20.54 -4.62
N PHE A 290 -11.66 19.76 -5.17
CA PHE A 290 -10.30 20.22 -5.44
C PHE A 290 -9.92 19.85 -6.87
N ILE A 291 -8.91 20.51 -7.43
CA ILE A 291 -8.33 20.11 -8.72
C ILE A 291 -7.20 19.15 -8.47
N SER A 292 -7.25 17.97 -9.10
CA SER A 292 -6.11 17.05 -9.09
C SER A 292 -4.90 17.73 -9.74
N ASN A 293 -3.86 17.97 -8.95
CA ASN A 293 -2.59 18.55 -9.38
C ASN A 293 -1.39 17.71 -8.92
N HIS A 294 -1.65 16.41 -8.80
CA HIS A 294 -0.75 15.41 -8.25
C HIS A 294 0.67 15.48 -8.86
N ARG A 295 1.69 15.44 -7.99
CA ARG A 295 3.10 15.42 -8.39
C ARG A 295 3.73 14.08 -8.09
N LYS A 296 4.20 13.39 -9.14
CA LYS A 296 4.98 12.15 -9.03
C LYS A 296 6.28 12.41 -8.26
N ASP A 297 6.64 11.46 -7.40
CA ASP A 297 7.96 11.40 -6.77
C ASP A 297 9.03 11.10 -7.84
N PRO A 298 10.02 11.99 -8.05
CA PRO A 298 11.08 11.77 -9.04
C PRO A 298 11.94 10.55 -8.73
N GLY A 299 11.99 10.08 -7.47
CA GLY A 299 12.72 8.88 -7.07
C GLY A 299 12.04 7.56 -7.44
N GLN A 300 10.80 7.59 -7.92
CA GLN A 300 10.06 6.37 -8.31
C GLN A 300 10.34 5.98 -9.76
N ARG A 301 10.20 4.67 -10.05
CA ARG A 301 10.28 4.10 -11.41
C ARG A 301 9.40 4.86 -12.41
N THR A 302 9.79 4.87 -13.69
CA THR A 302 9.13 5.64 -14.76
C THR A 302 7.62 5.44 -14.81
N ALA A 303 7.16 4.19 -14.73
CA ALA A 303 5.73 3.84 -14.80
C ALA A 303 4.95 4.11 -13.51
N CYS A 304 5.62 4.43 -12.39
CA CYS A 304 4.97 4.64 -11.10
C CYS A 304 4.48 6.08 -10.97
N GLY A 305 3.19 6.24 -10.65
CA GLY A 305 2.61 7.56 -10.42
C GLY A 305 2.60 8.02 -8.97
N CYS A 306 3.19 7.29 -8.00
CA CYS A 306 3.10 7.66 -6.58
C CYS A 306 3.67 9.06 -6.31
N MET A 307 3.03 9.82 -5.41
CA MET A 307 3.65 11.04 -4.86
C MET A 307 4.70 10.71 -3.79
N VAL A 308 5.39 11.75 -3.35
CA VAL A 308 6.48 11.63 -2.38
C VAL A 308 5.92 11.28 -0.99
N SER A 309 6.57 10.33 -0.33
CA SER A 309 6.34 9.96 1.07
C SER A 309 7.63 9.38 1.64
N LYS A 310 7.79 9.41 2.96
CA LYS A 310 8.95 8.81 3.61
C LYS A 310 8.63 7.38 4.02
N ASP A 311 9.32 6.41 3.43
CA ASP A 311 9.29 5.02 3.90
C ASP A 311 10.11 4.87 5.17
N ILE A 312 9.56 4.12 6.12
CA ILE A 312 10.20 3.74 7.39
C ILE A 312 10.42 2.22 7.49
N GLY A 313 10.04 1.45 6.47
CA GLY A 313 10.30 0.03 6.38
C GLY A 313 11.77 -0.33 6.10
N GLU A 314 12.11 -1.60 6.32
CA GLU A 314 13.45 -2.14 6.12
C GLU A 314 13.39 -3.48 5.38
N TYR A 315 14.21 -3.68 4.35
CA TYR A 315 14.29 -4.96 3.64
C TYR A 315 14.76 -6.09 4.56
N ASN A 316 14.49 -7.34 4.19
CA ASN A 316 14.88 -8.52 4.99
C ASN A 316 14.23 -8.54 6.38
N THR A 317 13.02 -8.02 6.54
CA THR A 317 12.33 -8.03 7.84
C THR A 317 10.91 -8.57 7.76
N CYS A 318 10.39 -8.97 6.60
CA CYS A 318 9.03 -9.50 6.49
C CYS A 318 9.03 -11.05 6.54
N PRO A 319 8.63 -11.71 7.64
CA PRO A 319 8.63 -13.17 7.77
C PRO A 319 7.41 -13.87 7.15
N HIS A 320 6.68 -13.25 6.22
CA HIS A 320 5.62 -13.94 5.45
C HIS A 320 6.13 -15.03 4.51
N LEU A 321 7.42 -15.01 4.16
CA LEU A 321 8.09 -16.03 3.35
C LEU A 321 7.48 -16.31 1.95
N CYS A 322 6.76 -15.35 1.36
CA CYS A 322 6.16 -15.55 0.04
C CYS A 322 7.22 -15.90 -1.02
N GLU A 323 6.91 -16.86 -1.88
CA GLU A 323 7.86 -17.38 -2.88
C GLU A 323 8.24 -16.32 -3.91
N TYR A 324 7.29 -15.45 -4.24
CA TYR A 324 7.49 -14.34 -5.17
C TYR A 324 8.03 -13.05 -4.51
N CYS A 325 8.49 -13.13 -3.25
CA CYS A 325 9.00 -11.95 -2.54
C CYS A 325 10.34 -11.47 -3.12
N TYR A 326 10.39 -10.23 -3.60
CA TYR A 326 11.63 -9.57 -4.02
C TYR A 326 12.33 -8.80 -2.88
N ALA A 327 11.60 -8.47 -1.81
CA ALA A 327 12.07 -7.59 -0.72
C ALA A 327 13.01 -8.29 0.27
N ASN A 328 12.90 -9.61 0.42
CA ASN A 328 13.79 -10.39 1.26
C ASN A 328 14.93 -10.98 0.43
N ALA A 329 16.15 -10.96 0.97
CA ALA A 329 17.32 -11.56 0.38
C ALA A 329 17.39 -13.07 0.56
N SER A 330 16.89 -13.54 1.68
CA SER A 330 16.60 -14.94 1.94
C SER A 330 15.50 -15.04 3.00
N LYS A 331 14.79 -16.18 3.01
CA LYS A 331 13.82 -16.52 4.06
C LYS A 331 14.46 -16.46 5.45
N ARG A 332 15.69 -17.01 5.57
CA ARG A 332 16.47 -16.99 6.81
C ARG A 332 16.78 -15.57 7.30
N ALA A 333 17.25 -14.68 6.43
CA ALA A 333 17.58 -13.31 6.84
C ALA A 333 16.35 -12.57 7.39
N ALA A 334 15.18 -12.74 6.76
CA ALA A 334 13.91 -12.18 7.24
C ALA A 334 13.53 -12.70 8.63
N THR A 335 13.57 -14.03 8.81
CA THR A 335 13.23 -14.66 10.08
C THR A 335 14.23 -14.29 11.19
N ASP A 336 15.53 -14.24 10.90
CA ASP A 336 16.56 -13.90 11.88
C ASP A 336 16.45 -12.43 12.31
N ASN A 337 16.18 -11.50 11.38
CA ASN A 337 15.94 -10.10 11.72
C ASN A 337 14.63 -9.89 12.49
N TRP A 338 13.56 -10.63 12.16
CA TRP A 338 12.32 -10.60 12.95
C TRP A 338 12.54 -11.14 14.37
N LYS A 339 13.31 -12.22 14.55
CA LYS A 339 13.71 -12.70 15.88
C LYS A 339 14.55 -11.67 16.64
N MET A 340 15.39 -10.90 15.96
CA MET A 340 16.14 -9.81 16.58
C MET A 340 15.20 -8.70 17.06
N HIS A 341 14.22 -8.32 16.24
CA HIS A 341 13.18 -7.38 16.64
C HIS A 341 12.44 -7.84 17.90
N LEU A 342 12.04 -9.11 17.98
CA LEU A 342 11.33 -9.65 19.15
C LEU A 342 12.15 -9.53 20.45
N LYS A 343 13.49 -9.46 20.38
CA LYS A 343 14.36 -9.21 21.54
C LYS A 343 14.48 -7.72 21.89
N HIS A 344 14.18 -6.84 20.96
CA HIS A 344 14.31 -5.38 21.07
C HIS A 344 13.07 -4.66 20.49
N PRO A 345 11.84 -4.96 20.96
CA PRO A 345 10.60 -4.51 20.32
C PRO A 345 10.40 -2.99 20.36
N THR A 346 11.13 -2.28 21.22
CA THR A 346 11.09 -0.82 21.37
C THR A 346 12.30 -0.10 20.76
N GLY A 347 13.20 -0.85 20.10
CA GLY A 347 14.40 -0.31 19.48
C GLY A 347 14.10 0.81 18.48
N GLU A 348 15.06 1.72 18.28
CA GLU A 348 14.86 2.87 17.38
C GLU A 348 14.70 2.45 15.90
N THR A 349 15.34 1.34 15.51
CA THR A 349 15.22 0.69 14.20
C THR A 349 14.26 -0.51 14.28
N ILE A 350 13.72 -0.94 13.13
CA ILE A 350 12.86 -2.14 13.05
C ILE A 350 13.57 -3.37 13.62
N THR A 351 14.85 -3.56 13.29
CA THR A 351 15.59 -4.72 13.76
C THR A 351 16.17 -4.60 15.17
N GLY A 352 16.07 -3.42 15.79
CA GLY A 352 16.69 -3.12 17.09
C GLY A 352 18.22 -3.00 17.06
N LYS A 353 18.82 -2.90 15.86
CA LYS A 353 20.27 -2.73 15.64
C LYS A 353 20.68 -1.27 15.54
#